data_AF-A0A1H8DF85-F1
#
_entry.id   AF-A0A1H8DF85-F1
#
_cell.length_a   1.000
_cell.length_b   1.000
_cell.length_c   1.000
_cell.angle_alpha   90.00
_cell.angle_beta   90.00
_cell.angle_gamma   90.00
#
_symmetry.space_group_name_H-M   'P 1'
#
loop_
_entity.id
_entity.type
_entity.pdbx_description
1 polymer ?
#
loop_
_entity_poly.entity_id
_entity_poly.type
_entity_poly.pdbx_seq_one_letter_code
_entity_poly.pdbx_strand_id
1 'polypeptide(L)'
;MKKTLLIAAGLAAVCMLAAFVVVGLPADAGHVVASLMPHDVVGTMAMTTLAASKTRDYQLGDKEEYPVIASDIIYQGAAVGENGAGYARPLVAADPFIGFAMETIDNSGGAAGAKGVNLRKKGNIVLPIAGLAITANDRPAVYASDDDTFTLTAAGNSLIGYVSRWVSTGVGVVEFDAALARAALQA
;
A
#
# COMPACT_ATOMS: atom_id res chain seq x y z
N MET A 1 -69.89 -4.86 13.62
CA MET A 1 -69.96 -3.41 13.36
C MET A 1 -68.57 -2.81 13.48
N LYS A 2 -68.04 -2.23 12.38
CA LYS A 2 -66.88 -1.31 12.27
C LYS A 2 -65.50 -1.87 12.71
N LYS A 3 -64.36 -1.69 12.04
CA LYS A 3 -63.92 -1.37 10.66
C LYS A 3 -62.38 -1.27 10.76
N THR A 4 -61.64 -1.90 9.85
CA THR A 4 -60.37 -1.41 9.25
C THR A 4 -59.10 -1.34 10.13
N LEU A 5 -58.08 -2.17 9.84
CA LEU A 5 -56.91 -1.77 9.02
C LEU A 5 -55.90 -2.95 8.95
N LEU A 6 -55.85 -3.59 7.78
CA LEU A 6 -54.86 -4.59 7.36
C LEU A 6 -53.61 -3.87 6.84
N ILE A 7 -52.42 -4.21 7.34
CA ILE A 7 -51.21 -4.35 6.51
C ILE A 7 -50.39 -5.50 7.11
N ALA A 8 -50.67 -6.72 6.67
CA ALA A 8 -49.88 -7.90 6.94
C ALA A 8 -48.99 -8.21 5.72
N ALA A 9 -47.70 -8.38 6.02
CA ALA A 9 -46.71 -9.30 5.45
C ALA A 9 -46.97 -10.03 4.12
N GLY A 10 -45.90 -10.19 3.35
CA GLY A 10 -45.68 -11.32 2.44
C GLY A 10 -45.61 -10.89 0.97
N LEU A 11 -44.42 -10.69 0.40
CA LEU A 11 -43.56 -11.73 -0.19
C LEU A 11 -44.09 -12.26 -1.53
N ALA A 12 -43.30 -11.98 -2.57
CA ALA A 12 -43.12 -12.73 -3.82
C ALA A 12 -44.22 -12.68 -4.92
N ALA A 13 -43.85 -11.93 -5.97
CA ALA A 13 -43.69 -12.43 -7.33
C ALA A 13 -44.92 -12.56 -8.26
N VAL A 14 -44.67 -12.13 -9.51
CA VAL A 14 -45.33 -12.51 -10.77
C VAL A 14 -46.66 -11.81 -11.09
N CYS A 15 -46.64 -10.88 -12.06
CA CYS A 15 -47.46 -10.94 -13.28
C CYS A 15 -47.49 -9.58 -14.00
N MET A 16 -46.58 -9.48 -14.97
CA MET A 16 -46.68 -8.69 -16.20
C MET A 16 -48.09 -8.79 -16.83
N LEU A 17 -48.84 -7.68 -17.00
CA LEU A 17 -49.65 -7.45 -18.21
C LEU A 17 -50.23 -6.03 -18.35
N ALA A 18 -49.74 -5.36 -19.40
CA ALA A 18 -50.32 -4.31 -20.22
C ALA A 18 -51.76 -3.82 -19.93
N ALA A 19 -51.90 -2.51 -19.72
CA ALA A 19 -53.05 -1.74 -20.17
C ALA A 19 -52.60 -0.84 -21.34
N PHE A 20 -52.53 -1.45 -22.53
CA PHE A 20 -52.26 -0.79 -23.80
C PHE A 20 -53.57 -0.16 -24.29
N VAL A 21 -53.82 1.12 -23.99
CA VAL A 21 -54.92 1.86 -24.63
C VAL A 21 -54.48 2.27 -26.03
N VAL A 22 -54.86 1.45 -27.02
CA VAL A 22 -54.77 1.80 -28.44
C VAL A 22 -55.90 2.78 -28.76
N VAL A 23 -55.55 4.03 -29.06
CA VAL A 23 -56.36 4.88 -29.92
C VAL A 23 -55.44 5.69 -30.84
N GLY A 24 -55.47 5.35 -32.13
CA GLY A 24 -55.17 6.27 -33.24
C GLY A 24 -53.76 6.21 -33.84
N LEU A 25 -53.56 5.32 -34.82
CA LEU A 25 -52.52 5.52 -35.86
C LEU A 25 -53.12 6.27 -37.06
N PRO A 26 -52.36 7.20 -37.65
CA PRO A 26 -52.25 7.26 -39.10
C PRO A 26 -50.81 6.92 -39.55
N ALA A 27 -50.68 5.93 -40.43
CA ALA A 27 -50.68 6.25 -41.86
C ALA A 27 -49.34 6.34 -42.60
N ASP A 28 -48.17 6.43 -41.96
CA ASP A 28 -46.98 6.92 -42.69
C ASP A 28 -45.72 6.11 -42.34
N ALA A 29 -45.47 5.07 -43.12
CA ALA A 29 -44.28 4.26 -43.05
C ALA A 29 -43.01 5.03 -43.45
N GLY A 30 -41.94 4.90 -42.66
CA GLY A 30 -40.57 5.02 -43.18
C GLY A 30 -39.58 5.82 -42.34
N HIS A 31 -39.06 5.23 -41.26
CA HIS A 31 -37.63 4.90 -41.17
C HIS A 31 -37.37 4.04 -39.92
N VAL A 32 -37.22 2.76 -40.22
CA VAL A 32 -36.29 1.78 -39.65
C VAL A 32 -35.35 2.23 -38.49
N VAL A 33 -35.28 1.30 -37.52
CA VAL A 33 -34.14 0.93 -36.66
C VAL A 33 -33.70 1.84 -35.49
N ALA A 34 -34.37 1.66 -34.34
CA ALA A 34 -33.68 1.51 -33.05
C ALA A 34 -34.55 0.66 -32.11
N SER A 35 -34.54 -0.64 -32.38
CA SER A 35 -35.03 -1.68 -31.48
C SER A 35 -34.30 -1.58 -30.13
N LEU A 36 -35.00 -1.12 -29.09
CA LEU A 36 -34.85 -1.53 -27.69
C LEU A 36 -33.43 -1.96 -27.25
N MET A 37 -32.46 -1.03 -27.27
CA MET A 37 -31.42 -1.07 -26.25
C MET A 37 -31.95 -0.34 -25.01
N PRO A 38 -31.93 -0.95 -23.81
CA PRO A 38 -32.12 -0.17 -22.60
C PRO A 38 -30.97 0.83 -22.55
N HIS A 39 -31.28 2.12 -22.73
CA HIS A 39 -30.33 3.20 -22.50
C HIS A 39 -29.90 3.13 -21.03
N ASP A 40 -28.77 2.48 -20.84
CA ASP A 40 -27.80 2.79 -19.82
C ASP A 40 -28.40 2.78 -18.41
N VAL A 41 -28.44 1.58 -17.81
CA VAL A 41 -28.05 1.45 -16.40
C VAL A 41 -26.55 1.76 -16.30
N VAL A 42 -26.14 2.95 -16.75
CA VAL A 42 -24.92 3.58 -16.28
C VAL A 42 -25.30 4.05 -14.90
N GLY A 43 -25.12 3.19 -13.90
CA GLY A 43 -24.97 3.63 -12.53
C GLY A 43 -23.89 4.70 -12.57
N THR A 44 -24.32 5.96 -12.53
CA THR A 44 -23.43 7.10 -12.51
C THR A 44 -22.55 6.89 -11.30
N MET A 45 -21.28 6.56 -11.53
CA MET A 45 -20.26 6.52 -10.48
C MET A 45 -20.15 7.96 -10.00
N ALA A 46 -21.02 8.35 -9.06
CA ALA A 46 -21.08 9.70 -8.55
C ALA A 46 -19.74 9.98 -7.87
N MET A 47 -18.92 10.79 -8.53
CA MET A 47 -17.70 11.34 -7.96
C MET A 47 -18.10 12.05 -6.66
N THR A 48 -17.78 11.43 -5.53
CA THR A 48 -18.08 11.99 -4.22
C THR A 48 -17.04 13.06 -3.95
N THR A 49 -17.38 14.31 -4.25
CA THR A 49 -16.54 15.47 -3.93
C THR A 49 -16.45 15.61 -2.42
N LEU A 50 -15.29 16.05 -1.93
CA LEU A 50 -15.08 16.22 -0.49
C LEU A 50 -16.08 17.24 0.06
N ALA A 51 -17.10 16.74 0.76
CA ALA A 51 -18.27 17.53 1.16
C ALA A 51 -18.00 18.57 2.26
N ALA A 52 -16.83 18.52 2.91
CA ALA A 52 -16.42 19.48 3.94
C ALA A 52 -14.89 19.58 4.01
N SER A 53 -14.37 20.77 4.34
CA SER A 53 -12.95 20.99 4.58
C SER A 53 -12.42 20.01 5.62
N LYS A 54 -11.47 19.17 5.23
CA LYS A 54 -10.73 18.29 6.14
C LYS A 54 -9.31 18.81 6.27
N THR A 55 -8.93 19.22 7.46
CA THR A 55 -7.52 19.40 7.80
C THR A 55 -6.86 18.03 7.77
N ARG A 56 -5.77 17.90 7.01
CA ARG A 56 -4.95 16.69 7.00
C ARG A 56 -3.72 16.98 7.83
N ASP A 57 -3.40 16.07 8.75
CA ASP A 57 -2.17 16.15 9.51
C ASP A 57 -1.01 15.77 8.59
N TYR A 58 -0.15 16.73 8.29
CA TYR A 58 1.06 16.49 7.52
C TYR A 58 2.17 16.08 8.47
N GLN A 59 2.74 14.91 8.25
CA GLN A 59 3.98 14.51 8.92
C GLN A 59 5.14 15.22 8.24
N LEU A 60 5.95 15.93 9.03
CA LEU A 60 7.12 16.65 8.54
C LEU A 60 8.38 15.79 8.73
N GLY A 61 9.09 15.57 7.62
CA GLY A 61 10.42 14.97 7.62
C GLY A 61 10.42 13.52 7.21
N ASP A 62 11.45 12.81 7.66
CA ASP A 62 11.80 11.46 7.18
C ASP A 62 11.69 10.40 8.28
N LYS A 63 11.09 10.78 9.40
CA LYS A 63 10.90 9.93 10.57
C LYS A 63 9.47 9.45 10.59
N GLU A 64 9.27 8.15 10.74
CA GLU A 64 7.94 7.56 10.84
C GLU A 64 7.95 6.51 11.94
N GLU A 65 6.87 6.47 12.72
CA GLU A 65 6.69 5.50 13.79
C GLU A 65 5.87 4.33 13.26
N TYR A 66 6.39 3.11 13.41
CA TYR A 66 5.71 1.89 13.00
C TYR A 66 5.50 0.93 14.17
N PRO A 67 4.34 0.24 14.25
CA PRO A 67 4.09 -0.75 15.29
C PRO A 67 5.01 -1.96 15.13
N VAL A 68 5.69 -2.35 16.21
CA VAL A 68 6.62 -3.51 16.22
C VAL A 68 5.83 -4.81 16.36
N ILE A 69 6.31 -5.89 15.73
CA ILE A 69 5.75 -7.24 15.88
C ILE A 69 5.86 -7.75 17.33
N ALA A 70 5.01 -8.71 17.70
CA ALA A 70 5.05 -9.34 19.01
C ALA A 70 6.37 -10.10 19.24
N SER A 71 6.84 -10.10 20.48
CA SER A 71 7.98 -10.90 20.94
C SER A 71 9.29 -10.71 20.17
N ASP A 72 9.59 -9.48 19.74
CA ASP A 72 10.78 -9.16 18.97
C ASP A 72 11.51 -7.92 19.51
N ILE A 73 12.80 -7.80 19.22
CA ILE A 73 13.66 -6.70 19.64
C ILE A 73 14.31 -6.10 18.40
N ILE A 74 14.04 -4.82 18.14
CA ILE A 74 14.67 -4.07 17.05
C ILE A 74 15.77 -3.20 17.66
N TYR A 75 17.01 -3.42 17.23
CA TYR A 75 18.15 -2.64 17.69
C TYR A 75 18.32 -1.36 16.86
N GLN A 76 18.85 -0.31 17.49
CA GLN A 76 19.24 0.92 16.79
C GLN A 76 20.22 0.60 15.65
N GLY A 77 19.97 1.19 14.47
CA GLY A 77 20.79 1.02 13.28
C GLY A 77 20.44 -0.22 12.44
N ALA A 78 19.61 -1.12 12.95
CA ALA A 78 19.14 -2.29 12.20
C ALA A 78 18.29 -1.87 10.99
N ALA A 79 18.42 -2.60 9.88
CA ALA A 79 17.49 -2.50 8.78
C ALA A 79 16.15 -3.14 9.20
N VAL A 80 15.05 -2.43 8.94
CA VAL A 80 13.71 -2.86 9.33
C VAL A 80 12.89 -3.18 8.09
N GLY A 81 12.25 -4.35 8.11
CA GLY A 81 11.32 -4.83 7.09
C GLY A 81 9.89 -4.86 7.61
N GLU A 82 8.96 -5.08 6.68
CA GLU A 82 7.53 -5.19 6.97
C GLU A 82 7.05 -6.62 6.65
N ASN A 83 6.36 -7.26 7.62
CA ASN A 83 5.99 -8.69 7.56
C ASN A 83 4.76 -9.02 6.66
N GLY A 84 4.44 -8.17 5.68
CA GLY A 84 3.20 -8.21 4.90
C GLY A 84 1.89 -7.93 5.67
N ALA A 85 1.93 -7.85 7.01
CA ALA A 85 0.78 -7.61 7.90
C ALA A 85 0.72 -6.18 8.48
N GLY A 86 1.66 -5.31 8.09
CA GLY A 86 1.76 -3.92 8.54
C GLY A 86 2.62 -3.70 9.80
N TYR A 87 3.32 -4.74 10.27
CA TYR A 87 4.18 -4.66 11.46
C TYR A 87 5.67 -4.59 11.08
N ALA A 88 6.39 -3.72 11.79
CA ALA A 88 7.83 -3.62 11.72
C ALA A 88 8.50 -4.82 12.40
N ARG A 89 9.47 -5.41 11.71
CA ARG A 89 10.33 -6.50 12.20
C ARG A 89 11.78 -6.28 11.74
N PRO A 90 12.76 -6.91 12.39
CA PRO A 90 14.11 -7.02 11.82
C PRO A 90 14.01 -7.51 10.38
N LEU A 91 14.71 -6.84 9.46
CA LEU A 91 14.61 -7.13 8.04
C LEU A 91 15.03 -8.56 7.75
N VAL A 92 14.18 -9.27 7.02
CA VAL A 92 14.49 -10.58 6.44
C VAL A 92 14.48 -10.45 4.92
N ALA A 93 15.35 -11.21 4.25
CA ALA A 93 15.39 -11.26 2.79
C ALA A 93 13.99 -11.41 2.19
N ALA A 94 13.75 -10.68 1.10
CA ALA A 94 12.49 -10.53 0.38
C ALA A 94 11.40 -9.67 1.06
N ASP A 95 11.53 -9.33 2.36
CA ASP A 95 10.60 -8.40 3.00
C ASP A 95 10.85 -6.97 2.49
N PRO A 96 9.79 -6.17 2.23
CA PRO A 96 9.94 -4.80 1.82
C PRO A 96 10.64 -3.98 2.92
N PHE A 97 11.75 -3.35 2.57
CA PHE A 97 12.49 -2.44 3.45
C PHE A 97 11.68 -1.17 3.74
N ILE A 98 11.55 -0.82 5.02
CA ILE A 98 10.77 0.35 5.46
C ILE A 98 11.63 1.45 6.10
N GLY A 99 12.88 1.15 6.48
CA GLY A 99 13.82 2.15 7.01
C GLY A 99 14.84 1.57 7.98
N PHE A 100 15.70 2.44 8.51
CA PHE A 100 16.64 2.11 9.59
C PHE A 100 16.10 2.55 10.94
N ALA A 101 16.25 1.70 11.97
CA ALA A 101 15.80 2.00 13.32
C ALA A 101 16.65 3.12 13.97
N MET A 102 15.99 4.15 14.49
CA MET A 102 16.67 5.25 15.20
C MET A 102 16.91 4.97 16.67
N GLU A 103 16.17 4.01 17.24
CA GLU A 103 16.21 3.66 18.65
C GLU A 103 16.04 2.14 18.82
N THR A 104 16.55 1.62 19.93
CA THR A 104 16.35 0.22 20.30
C THR A 104 15.02 0.05 21.00
N ILE A 105 14.17 -0.85 20.52
CA ILE A 105 12.89 -1.17 21.11
C ILE A 105 12.79 -2.66 21.39
N ASP A 106 12.57 -2.97 22.66
CA ASP A 106 12.31 -4.32 23.13
C ASP A 106 10.80 -4.55 23.27
N ASN A 107 10.22 -5.33 22.35
CA ASN A 107 8.85 -5.82 22.43
C ASN A 107 8.79 -7.34 22.72
N SER A 108 9.87 -7.91 23.29
CA SER A 108 10.00 -9.36 23.56
C SER A 108 8.87 -9.93 24.43
N GLY A 109 8.36 -9.14 25.37
CA GLY A 109 7.23 -9.51 26.23
C GLY A 109 5.86 -8.96 25.82
N GLY A 110 5.76 -8.26 24.68
CA GLY A 110 4.56 -7.52 24.29
C GLY A 110 3.79 -8.12 23.12
N ALA A 111 2.51 -7.76 23.00
CA ALA A 111 1.68 -8.07 21.83
C ALA A 111 2.11 -7.26 20.60
N ALA A 112 1.65 -7.66 19.42
CA ALA A 112 1.93 -6.94 18.17
C ALA A 112 1.36 -5.51 18.24
N GLY A 113 2.19 -4.51 17.95
CA GLY A 113 1.84 -3.10 18.04
C GLY A 113 1.77 -2.53 19.45
N ALA A 114 2.24 -3.24 20.48
CA ALA A 114 2.31 -2.71 21.83
C ALA A 114 3.34 -1.56 21.98
N LYS A 115 4.36 -1.54 21.12
CA LYS A 115 5.37 -0.48 21.04
C LYS A 115 5.55 -0.03 19.58
N GLY A 116 5.82 1.24 19.38
CA GLY A 116 6.12 1.83 18.07
C GLY A 116 7.59 2.19 17.96
N VAL A 117 8.23 1.87 16.83
CA VAL A 117 9.64 2.17 16.54
C VAL A 117 9.76 3.34 15.59
N ASN A 118 10.59 4.32 15.95
CA ASN A 118 10.94 5.41 15.05
C ASN A 118 11.98 4.96 14.02
N LEU A 119 11.57 5.00 12.75
CA LEU A 119 12.42 4.67 11.61
C LEU A 119 12.83 5.92 10.86
N ARG A 120 14.02 5.88 10.26
CA ARG A 120 14.45 6.82 9.23
C ARG A 120 14.15 6.19 7.86
N LYS A 121 13.30 6.82 7.05
CA LYS A 121 12.87 6.28 5.75
C LYS A 121 13.77 6.67 4.58
N LYS A 122 14.47 7.80 4.71
CA LYS A 122 15.41 8.27 3.70
C LYS A 122 16.63 8.96 4.31
N GLY A 123 17.75 8.87 3.61
CA GLY A 123 18.99 9.56 3.96
C GLY A 123 20.23 8.85 3.44
N ASN A 124 21.37 9.23 4.01
CA ASN A 124 22.66 8.60 3.74
C ASN A 124 23.16 7.93 5.02
N ILE A 125 23.54 6.67 4.91
CA ILE A 125 24.07 5.88 6.02
C ILE A 125 25.38 5.21 5.61
N VAL A 126 26.32 5.09 6.54
CA VAL A 126 27.57 4.35 6.31
C VAL A 126 27.31 2.90 6.71
N LEU A 127 27.45 1.98 5.76
CA LEU A 127 27.21 0.56 6.00
C LEU A 127 28.40 -0.29 5.56
N PRO A 128 28.67 -1.40 6.27
CA PRO A 128 29.55 -2.44 5.79
C PRO A 128 28.85 -3.21 4.66
N ILE A 129 29.45 -3.27 3.48
CA ILE A 129 28.88 -3.94 2.30
C ILE A 129 29.86 -4.99 1.81
N ALA A 130 29.44 -6.24 1.79
CA ALA A 130 30.26 -7.34 1.29
C ALA A 130 30.59 -7.15 -0.19
N GLY A 131 31.89 -7.19 -0.54
CA GLY A 131 32.35 -7.08 -1.92
C GLY A 131 32.43 -5.65 -2.47
N LEU A 132 32.31 -4.62 -1.64
CA LEU A 132 32.40 -3.24 -2.09
C LEU A 132 33.84 -2.85 -2.48
N ALA A 133 34.05 -2.66 -3.79
CA ALA A 133 35.30 -2.19 -4.36
C ALA A 133 35.33 -0.65 -4.54
N ILE A 134 36.54 -0.09 -4.69
CA ILE A 134 36.75 1.35 -4.94
C ILE A 134 36.06 1.83 -6.24
N THR A 135 35.81 0.92 -7.18
CA THR A 135 35.11 1.19 -8.45
C THR A 135 33.61 1.37 -8.28
N ALA A 136 33.04 1.28 -7.07
CA ALA A 136 31.61 1.43 -6.79
C ALA A 136 31.06 2.87 -6.99
N ASN A 137 31.72 3.71 -7.79
CA ASN A 137 31.23 5.03 -8.20
C ASN A 137 30.10 4.93 -9.23
N ASP A 138 29.87 3.75 -9.81
CA ASP A 138 28.75 3.46 -10.71
C ASP A 138 27.39 3.36 -9.99
N ARG A 139 27.36 3.67 -8.68
CA ARG A 139 26.18 3.61 -7.81
C ARG A 139 25.48 2.25 -7.85
N PRO A 140 26.19 1.14 -7.58
CA PRO A 140 25.56 -0.18 -7.57
C PRO A 140 24.42 -0.25 -6.55
N ALA A 141 23.41 -1.05 -6.88
CA ALA A 141 22.30 -1.35 -5.97
C ALA A 141 22.82 -2.16 -4.76
N VAL A 142 22.35 -1.78 -3.58
CA VAL A 142 22.66 -2.43 -2.31
C VAL A 142 21.42 -3.16 -1.83
N TYR A 143 21.59 -4.44 -1.54
CA TYR A 143 20.58 -5.34 -1.03
C TYR A 143 20.92 -5.80 0.38
N ALA A 144 19.92 -6.14 1.18
CA ALA A 144 20.12 -6.82 2.46
C ALA A 144 19.52 -8.23 2.45
N SER A 145 20.30 -9.14 3.01
CA SER A 145 19.87 -10.50 3.37
C SER A 145 19.20 -10.51 4.74
N ASP A 146 19.74 -9.71 5.67
CA ASP A 146 19.36 -9.66 7.08
C ASP A 146 19.52 -8.22 7.60
N ASP A 147 19.12 -7.98 8.85
CA ASP A 147 19.06 -6.65 9.45
C ASP A 147 20.42 -5.91 9.56
N ASP A 148 21.53 -6.65 9.56
CA ASP A 148 22.91 -6.13 9.57
C ASP A 148 23.80 -6.66 8.41
N THR A 149 23.21 -7.39 7.45
CA THR A 149 23.99 -8.01 6.36
C THR A 149 23.64 -7.41 4.99
N PHE A 150 24.58 -6.61 4.46
CA PHE A 150 24.43 -5.91 3.18
C PHE A 150 25.33 -6.48 2.08
N THR A 151 24.77 -6.64 0.88
CA THR A 151 25.41 -7.25 -0.29
C THR A 151 25.06 -6.50 -1.57
N LEU A 152 25.87 -6.68 -2.61
CA LEU A 152 25.61 -6.16 -3.95
C LEU A 152 24.83 -7.17 -4.83
N THR A 153 24.44 -8.31 -4.26
CA THR A 153 23.76 -9.39 -4.99
C THR A 153 22.26 -9.39 -4.73
N ALA A 154 21.48 -9.32 -5.81
CA ALA A 154 20.02 -9.27 -5.80
C ALA A 154 19.31 -10.61 -5.53
N ALA A 155 19.99 -11.63 -4.98
CA ALA A 155 19.56 -13.04 -4.96
C ALA A 155 18.35 -13.34 -4.03
N GLY A 156 17.21 -12.68 -4.25
CA GLY A 156 16.05 -12.68 -3.34
C GLY A 156 16.20 -11.73 -2.16
N ASN A 157 17.27 -10.94 -2.13
CA ASN A 157 17.57 -9.98 -1.07
C ASN A 157 16.76 -8.69 -1.26
N SER A 158 16.44 -8.02 -0.15
CA SER A 158 15.64 -6.81 -0.17
C SER A 158 16.47 -5.61 -0.62
N LEU A 159 16.00 -4.89 -1.63
CA LEU A 159 16.64 -3.66 -2.08
C LEU A 159 16.51 -2.59 -0.97
N ILE A 160 17.63 -1.93 -0.63
CA ILE A 160 17.64 -0.83 0.36
C ILE A 160 17.89 0.51 -0.31
N GLY A 161 18.78 0.53 -1.30
CA GLY A 161 19.22 1.77 -1.92
C GLY A 161 20.42 1.58 -2.82
N TYR A 162 21.16 2.67 -3.02
CA TYR A 162 22.29 2.73 -3.95
C TYR A 162 23.51 3.32 -3.26
N VAL A 163 24.71 2.87 -3.67
CA VAL A 163 25.95 3.46 -3.16
C VAL A 163 26.08 4.90 -3.66
N SER A 164 26.29 5.83 -2.74
CA SER A 164 26.54 7.24 -3.02
C SER A 164 28.04 7.56 -3.05
N ARG A 165 28.80 7.00 -2.10
CA ARG A 165 30.24 7.25 -1.99
C ARG A 165 30.97 6.08 -1.33
N TRP A 166 32.08 5.67 -1.92
CA TRP A 166 32.99 4.70 -1.29
C TRP A 166 33.77 5.35 -0.14
N VAL A 167 33.93 4.64 0.99
CA VAL A 167 34.70 5.10 2.16
C VAL A 167 35.98 4.29 2.33
N SER A 168 35.85 2.96 2.38
CA SER A 168 36.98 2.02 2.46
C SER A 168 36.56 0.66 1.89
N THR A 169 37.50 -0.29 1.76
CA THR A 169 37.18 -1.64 1.27
C THR A 169 36.12 -2.28 2.16
N GLY A 170 34.97 -2.61 1.58
CA GLY A 170 33.84 -3.16 2.32
C GLY A 170 33.01 -2.14 3.11
N VAL A 171 33.23 -0.82 2.97
CA VAL A 171 32.42 0.22 3.64
C VAL A 171 32.08 1.36 2.68
N GLY A 172 30.80 1.70 2.60
CA GLY A 172 30.30 2.74 1.71
C GLY A 172 29.17 3.56 2.35
N VAL A 173 29.02 4.79 1.85
CA VAL A 173 27.82 5.60 2.09
C VAL A 173 26.74 5.10 1.12
N VAL A 174 25.64 4.63 1.67
CA VAL A 174 24.44 4.20 0.94
C VAL A 174 23.39 5.29 1.06
N GLU A 175 22.89 5.75 -0.08
CA GLU A 175 21.68 6.55 -0.17
C GLU A 175 20.50 5.59 -0.19
N PHE A 176 19.70 5.63 0.86
CA PHE A 176 18.52 4.77 1.01
C PHE A 176 17.26 5.61 0.93
N ASP A 177 16.24 5.04 0.30
CA ASP A 177 14.88 5.57 0.27
C ASP A 177 13.92 4.38 0.21
N ALA A 178 13.19 4.17 1.31
CA ALA A 178 12.24 3.06 1.45
C ALA A 178 11.11 3.11 0.42
N ALA A 179 10.70 4.30 -0.04
CA ALA A 179 9.64 4.43 -1.04
C ALA A 179 10.13 4.03 -2.43
N LEU A 180 11.34 4.45 -2.81
CA LEU A 180 11.95 4.07 -4.08
C LEU A 180 12.32 2.58 -4.11
N ALA A 181 12.81 2.03 -3.00
CA ALA A 181 13.11 0.62 -2.87
C ALA A 181 11.86 -0.25 -3.15
N ARG A 182 10.71 0.13 -2.56
CA ARG A 182 9.44 -0.57 -2.80
C ARG A 182 8.91 -0.39 -4.22
N ALA A 183 9.06 0.81 -4.81
CA ALA A 183 8.63 1.08 -6.17
C ALA A 183 9.44 0.26 -7.21
N ALA A 184 10.76 0.12 -7.00
CA ALA A 184 11.61 -0.67 -7.87
C ALA A 184 11.30 -2.18 -7.84
N LEU A 185 10.70 -2.69 -6.77
CA LEU A 185 10.24 -4.09 -6.67
C LEU A 185 8.94 -4.34 -7.46
N GLN A 186 8.16 -3.30 -7.75
CA GLN A 186 6.85 -3.38 -8.40
C GLN A 186 6.89 -3.08 -9.91
N ALA A 187 8.04 -2.67 -10.43
CA ALA A 187 8.26 -2.36 -11.85
C ALA A 187 8.70 -3.59 -12.64
#